data_AF-A0A1E3VIK6-F1
#
_entry.id   AF-A0A1E3VIK6-F1
#
_cell.length_a   1.000
_cell.length_b   1.000
_cell.length_c   1.000
_cell.angle_alpha   90.00
_cell.angle_beta   90.00
_cell.angle_gamma   90.00
#
_symmetry.space_group_name_H-M   'P 1'
#
loop_
_entity.id
_entity.type
_entity.pdbx_description
1 polymer ?
#
loop_
_entity_poly.entity_id
_entity_poly.type
_entity_poly.pdbx_seq_one_letter_code
_entity_poly.pdbx_strand_id
1 'polypeptide(L)' 'MATKNTNAEPEQANPQDVHPPDGRRKDADKKSTAPPVVQPPHAKDSSEKPEVNPVTGTPK' A
#
# COMPACT_ATOMS: atom_id res chain seq x y z
N MET A 1 6.15 -13.21 8.02
CA MET A 1 6.32 -14.33 8.99
C MET A 1 6.02 -15.61 8.24
N ALA A 2 6.96 -16.56 8.16
CA ALA A 2 6.67 -17.84 7.51
C ALA A 2 5.71 -18.63 8.41
N THR A 3 4.44 -18.72 8.02
CA THR A 3 3.45 -19.56 8.68
C THR A 3 3.88 -21.00 8.49
N LYS A 4 4.41 -21.63 9.55
CA LYS A 4 4.67 -23.06 9.57
C LYS A 4 3.31 -23.75 9.68
N ASN A 5 2.70 -24.06 8.54
CA ASN A 5 1.50 -24.87 8.51
C ASN A 5 1.93 -26.33 8.72
N THR A 6 1.81 -26.81 9.96
CA THR A 6 2.20 -28.17 10.35
C THR A 6 1.22 -29.24 9.86
N ASN A 7 0.05 -28.82 9.34
CA ASN A 7 -1.00 -29.70 8.85
C ASN A 7 -1.09 -29.71 7.31
N ALA A 8 -0.11 -29.14 6.61
CA ALA A 8 -0.04 -29.19 5.15
C ALA A 8 0.36 -30.60 4.71
N GLU A 9 -0.40 -31.19 3.79
CA GLU A 9 0.02 -32.41 3.12
C GLU A 9 1.29 -32.14 2.29
N PRO A 10 2.12 -33.16 1.98
CA PRO A 10 3.36 -32.95 1.22
C PRO A 10 3.14 -32.25 -0.13
N GLU A 11 1.98 -32.46 -0.76
CA GLU A 11 1.59 -31.80 -2.01
C GLU A 11 1.25 -30.31 -1.85
N GLN A 12 1.00 -29.87 -0.61
CA GLN A 12 0.72 -28.47 -0.26
C GLN A 12 1.97 -27.74 0.26
N ALA A 13 3.12 -28.44 0.35
CA ALA A 13 4.38 -27.80 0.66
C ALA A 13 4.84 -26.94 -0.52
N ASN A 14 5.57 -25.86 -0.24
CA ASN A 14 6.16 -25.07 -1.32
C ASN A 14 7.12 -25.97 -2.14
N PRO A 15 6.98 -26.00 -3.47
CA PRO A 15 7.92 -26.71 -4.35
C PRO A 15 9.34 -26.19 -4.17
N GLN A 16 10.33 -27.10 -4.22
CA GLN A 16 11.73 -26.77 -3.97
C GLN A 16 12.35 -25.84 -5.02
N ASP A 17 11.82 -25.88 -6.23
CA ASP A 17 12.20 -25.09 -7.40
C ASP A 17 11.55 -23.69 -7.43
N VAL A 18 10.49 -23.48 -6.65
CA VAL A 18 9.76 -22.22 -6.61
C VAL A 18 10.34 -21.33 -5.52
N HIS A 19 11.34 -20.52 -5.89
CA HIS A 19 11.87 -19.47 -5.04
C HIS A 19 11.15 -18.14 -5.31
N PRO A 20 10.84 -17.35 -4.26
CA PRO A 20 10.43 -15.97 -4.45
C PRO A 20 11.52 -15.20 -5.20
N PRO A 21 11.17 -14.29 -6.12
CA PRO A 21 12.16 -13.52 -6.86
C PRO A 21 13.01 -12.66 -5.93
N ASP A 22 14.29 -12.51 -6.28
CA ASP A 22 15.23 -11.64 -5.57
C ASP A 22 14.69 -10.20 -5.54
N GLY A 23 14.56 -9.64 -4.34
CA GLY A 23 13.98 -8.31 -4.13
C GLY A 23 12.50 -8.30 -3.77
N ARG A 24 11.85 -9.46 -3.56
CA ARG A 24 10.53 -9.48 -2.90
C ARG A 24 10.66 -8.79 -1.54
N ARG A 25 10.06 -7.60 -1.42
CA ARG A 25 10.04 -6.83 -0.18
C ARG A 25 9.45 -7.73 0.91
N LYS A 26 10.21 -8.02 1.97
CA LYS A 26 9.73 -8.74 3.18
C LYS A 26 8.52 -8.05 3.83
N ASP A 27 8.29 -6.81 3.42
CA ASP A 27 7.27 -5.88 3.85
C ASP A 27 5.96 -5.96 3.06
N ALA A 28 5.84 -6.84 2.05
CA ALA A 28 4.57 -7.05 1.34
C ALA A 28 3.44 -7.47 2.30
N ASP A 29 3.80 -8.11 3.42
CA ASP A 29 2.88 -8.51 4.49
C ASP A 29 2.72 -7.44 5.60
N LYS A 30 3.34 -6.26 5.47
CA LYS A 30 3.02 -5.15 6.38
C LYS A 30 1.53 -4.90 6.22
N LYS A 31 0.79 -4.97 7.33
CA LYS A 31 -0.65 -4.72 7.35
C LYS A 31 -0.90 -3.46 6.52
N SER A 32 -1.58 -3.62 5.38
CA SER A 32 -1.99 -2.50 4.56
C SER A 32 -2.90 -1.65 5.42
N THR A 33 -2.36 -0.58 6.00
CA THR A 33 -3.18 0.38 6.72
C THR A 33 -3.95 1.12 5.64
N ALA A 34 -5.25 0.83 5.53
CA ALA A 34 -6.12 1.65 4.71
C ALA A 34 -5.94 3.10 5.15
N PRO A 35 -5.79 4.05 4.22
CA PRO A 35 -5.77 5.45 4.59
C PRO A 35 -7.06 5.77 5.37
N PRO A 36 -6.99 6.68 6.36
CA PRO A 36 -8.16 7.01 7.17
C PRO A 36 -9.31 7.49 6.27
N VAL A 37 -10.54 7.07 6.61
CA VAL A 37 -11.77 7.42 5.84
C VAL A 37 -12.02 8.92 5.84
N VAL A 38 -11.55 9.61 6.88
CA VAL A 38 -11.69 11.06 7.05
C VAL A 38 -10.28 11.65 7.12
N GLN A 39 -10.08 12.74 6.40
CA GLN A 39 -8.86 13.52 6.47
C GLN A 39 -8.66 14.02 7.91
N PRO A 40 -7.47 13.80 8.52
CA PRO A 40 -7.25 14.22 9.90
C PRO A 40 -7.38 15.74 10.05
N PRO A 41 -7.84 16.23 11.21
CA PRO A 41 -7.93 17.66 11.46
C PRO A 41 -6.55 18.30 11.25
N HIS A 42 -6.53 19.43 10.53
CA HIS A 42 -5.32 20.18 10.12
C HIS A 42 -4.45 19.56 9.01
N ALA A 43 -4.82 18.42 8.40
CA ALA A 43 -4.19 18.03 7.16
C ALA A 43 -4.61 18.97 6.03
N LYS A 44 -3.67 19.42 5.21
CA LYS A 44 -3.97 20.21 4.00
C LYS A 44 -4.54 19.28 2.94
N ASP A 45 -5.73 19.60 2.43
CA ASP A 45 -6.30 18.84 1.34
C ASP A 45 -5.52 19.17 0.06
N SER A 46 -4.77 18.19 -0.44
CA SER A 46 -4.01 18.36 -1.69
C SER A 46 -4.94 18.36 -2.91
N SER A 47 -6.21 18.01 -2.75
CA SER A 47 -7.26 18.14 -3.75
C SER A 47 -7.91 19.53 -3.78
N GLU A 48 -7.65 20.38 -2.79
CA GLU A 48 -8.18 21.75 -2.80
C GLU A 48 -7.57 22.52 -3.96
N LYS A 49 -8.42 22.96 -4.90
CA LYS A 49 -7.95 23.71 -6.06
C LYS A 49 -7.40 25.06 -5.60
N PRO A 50 -6.23 25.48 -6.10
CA PRO A 50 -5.70 26.79 -5.76
C PRO A 50 -6.68 27.88 -6.18
N GLU A 51 -6.75 28.95 -5.38
CA GLU A 51 -7.54 30.12 -5.73
C GLU A 51 -6.93 30.77 -6.97
N VAL A 52 -7.62 30.68 -8.11
CA VAL A 52 -7.16 31.24 -9.38
C VAL A 52 -8.06 32.38 -9.82
N ASN A 53 -7.47 33.35 -10.51
CA ASN A 53 -8.24 34.38 -11.19
C ASN A 53 -9.11 33.73 -12.28
N PRO A 54 -10.43 33.95 -12.30
CA PRO A 54 -11.34 33.30 -13.24
C PRO A 54 -11.12 33.74 -14.71
N VAL A 55 -10.45 34.86 -14.94
CA VAL A 55 -10.19 35.41 -16.28
C VAL A 55 -8.82 34.97 -16.80
N THR A 56 -7.79 35.02 -15.95
CA THR A 56 -6.40 34.74 -16.37
C THR A 56 -5.93 33.32 -16.03
N GLY A 57 -6.62 32.60 -15.15
CA GLY A 57 -6.24 31.25 -14.69
C GLY A 57 -4.97 31.21 -13.84
N THR A 58 -4.40 32.36 -13.52
CA THR A 58 -3.20 32.48 -12.69
C THR A 58 -3.57 32.40 -11.20
N PRO A 59 -2.74 31.75 -10.36
CA PRO A 59 -2.93 31.77 -8.91
C PRO A 59 -2.92 33.21 -8.39
N LYS A 60 -3.75 33.46 -7.38
CA LYS A 60 -3.84 34.75 -6.70
C LYS A 60 -2.64 35.02 -5.80
#